data_AF-A0A1Z5JZ09-F1
#
_entry.id   AF-A0A1Z5JZ09-F1
#
_cell.length_a   1.000
_cell.length_b   1.000
_cell.length_c   1.000
_cell.angle_alpha   90.00
_cell.angle_beta   90.00
_cell.angle_gamma   90.00
#
_symmetry.space_group_name_H-M   'P 1'
#
loop_
_entity.id
_entity.type
_entity.pdbx_description
1 polymer ?
#
loop_
_entity_poly.entity_id
_entity_poly.type
_entity_poly.pdbx_seq_one_letter_code
_entity_poly.pdbx_strand_id
1 'polypeptide(L)'
;MNNEIRGLPQITQRSGRPLKTIAHRWKGKEVRIRDNLMGKRVDFSARTVITADPNLGIQQVGVPRSVAMNLTVPVRVIAFNMHELSQTVANGPTQHPGGKHIIQSELLLSHGWIVERQRCRFVQSTAFIAQNEYHGAPRQGAV
;
A
#
# COMPACT_ATOMS: atom_id res chain seq x y z
N MET A 1 8.65 9.02 33.68
CA MET A 1 9.40 8.48 32.52
C MET A 1 9.27 6.97 32.37
N ASN A 2 9.36 6.20 33.46
CA ASN A 2 9.11 4.77 33.49
C ASN A 2 8.07 4.47 34.59
N ASN A 3 7.11 3.57 34.33
CA ASN A 3 6.05 3.19 35.28
C ASN A 3 6.22 1.75 35.81
N GLU A 4 7.28 1.07 35.41
CA GLU A 4 7.59 -0.31 35.82
C GLU A 4 8.86 -0.35 36.70
N ILE A 5 9.00 0.66 37.56
CA ILE A 5 10.12 0.72 38.50
C ILE A 5 9.85 -0.30 39.62
N ARG A 6 10.78 -1.24 39.83
CA ARG A 6 10.66 -2.26 40.88
C ARG A 6 10.60 -1.58 42.25
N GLY A 7 9.68 -2.04 43.11
CA GLY A 7 9.52 -1.54 44.48
C GLY A 7 8.55 -0.37 44.65
N LEU A 8 7.97 0.15 43.55
CA LEU A 8 6.93 1.18 43.61
C LEU A 8 5.62 0.68 43.01
N PRO A 9 4.45 1.07 43.56
CA PRO A 9 3.17 0.76 42.95
C PRO A 9 3.06 1.43 41.58
N GLN A 10 2.54 0.69 40.59
CA GLN A 10 2.35 1.23 39.25
C GLN A 10 1.27 2.31 39.28
N ILE A 11 1.54 3.44 38.63
CA ILE A 11 0.56 4.51 38.45
C ILE A 11 -0.48 4.01 37.44
N THR A 12 -1.73 3.96 37.87
CA THR A 12 -2.87 3.60 37.04
C THR A 12 -3.62 4.84 36.57
N GLN A 13 -4.28 4.71 35.42
CA GLN A 13 -5.28 5.67 34.97
C GLN A 13 -6.51 5.60 35.88
N ARG A 14 -7.41 6.60 35.77
CA ARG A 14 -8.71 6.59 36.46
C ARG A 14 -9.55 5.33 36.14
N SER A 15 -9.27 4.67 35.03
CA SER A 15 -9.88 3.41 34.58
C SER A 15 -9.22 2.15 35.15
N GLY A 16 -8.22 2.28 36.04
CA GLY A 16 -7.47 1.16 36.62
C GLY A 16 -6.40 0.56 35.71
N ARG A 17 -6.31 0.97 34.44
CA ARG A 17 -5.26 0.48 33.51
C ARG A 17 -3.91 1.14 33.82
N PRO A 18 -2.78 0.41 33.81
CA PRO A 18 -1.45 1.00 34.00
C PRO A 18 -1.15 2.10 32.98
N LEU A 19 -0.53 3.18 33.43
CA LEU A 19 -0.16 4.29 32.56
C LEU A 19 0.94 3.88 31.58
N LYS A 20 0.67 3.98 30.27
CA LYS A 20 1.65 3.74 29.20
C LYS A 20 2.66 4.90 29.13
N THR A 21 3.84 4.69 29.69
CA THR A 21 4.95 5.66 29.67
C THR A 21 5.75 5.66 28.37
N ILE A 22 6.62 6.66 28.20
CA ILE A 22 7.52 6.76 27.05
C ILE A 22 8.41 5.52 26.95
N ALA A 23 8.99 5.06 28.06
CA ALA A 23 9.79 3.83 28.08
C ALA A 23 9.00 2.62 27.56
N HIS A 24 7.75 2.46 27.99
CA HIS A 24 6.87 1.38 27.53
C HIS A 24 6.48 1.52 26.04
N ARG A 25 6.49 2.73 25.46
CA ARG A 25 6.24 2.92 24.02
C ARG A 25 7.43 2.55 23.12
N TRP A 26 8.62 2.43 23.71
CA TRP A 26 9.87 2.18 22.99
C TRP A 26 10.39 0.76 23.23
N LYS A 27 10.18 0.20 24.44
CA LYS A 27 10.67 -1.12 24.85
C LYS A 27 9.61 -2.19 24.68
N GLY A 28 9.89 -3.23 23.89
CA GLY A 28 9.01 -4.39 23.73
C GLY A 28 8.94 -4.93 22.29
N LYS A 29 7.94 -5.80 22.04
CA LYS A 29 7.66 -6.40 20.72
C LYS A 29 6.64 -5.59 19.91
N GLU A 30 5.60 -5.07 20.56
CA GLU A 30 4.55 -4.24 19.93
C GLU A 30 4.72 -2.76 20.35
N VAL A 31 5.73 -2.11 19.81
CA VAL A 31 6.17 -0.76 20.20
C VAL A 31 6.71 0.00 19.01
N ARG A 32 6.86 1.32 19.17
CA ARG A 32 7.18 2.25 18.08
C ARG A 32 8.42 1.87 17.29
N ILE A 33 9.47 1.36 17.93
CA ILE A 33 10.69 0.99 17.20
C ILE A 33 10.41 -0.19 16.26
N ARG A 34 9.81 -1.27 16.75
CA ARG A 34 9.59 -2.46 15.93
C ARG A 34 8.44 -2.30 14.93
N ASP A 35 7.33 -1.71 15.37
CA ASP A 35 6.11 -1.63 14.54
C ASP A 35 6.10 -0.44 13.59
N ASN A 36 6.81 0.66 13.90
CA ASN A 36 6.81 1.83 13.03
C ASN A 36 8.12 2.01 12.26
N LEU A 37 9.26 1.62 12.84
CA LEU A 37 10.57 1.77 12.18
C LEU A 37 11.04 0.48 11.50
N MET A 38 10.93 -0.68 12.16
CA MET A 38 11.40 -1.95 11.58
C MET A 38 10.38 -2.60 10.63
N GLY A 39 9.08 -2.41 10.86
CA GLY A 39 8.02 -3.03 10.06
C GLY A 39 6.81 -2.12 9.85
N LYS A 40 6.92 -1.15 8.92
CA LYS A 40 5.83 -0.23 8.60
C LYS A 40 4.90 -0.81 7.53
N ARG A 41 3.61 -0.44 7.58
CA ARG A 41 2.69 -0.62 6.46
C ARG A 41 3.12 0.26 5.27
N VAL A 42 3.02 -0.30 4.07
CA VAL A 42 3.45 0.35 2.82
C VAL A 42 2.27 0.52 1.88
N ASP A 43 2.25 1.65 1.18
CA ASP A 43 1.30 1.93 0.11
C ASP A 43 1.75 1.25 -1.20
N PHE A 44 0.87 1.21 -2.21
CA PHE A 44 1.12 0.60 -3.52
C PHE A 44 1.49 -0.89 -3.47
N SER A 45 0.87 -1.64 -2.55
CA SER A 45 0.98 -3.09 -2.45
C SER A 45 -0.38 -3.77 -2.59
N ALA A 46 -0.40 -5.01 -3.07
CA ALA A 46 -1.61 -5.82 -3.18
C ALA A 46 -1.30 -7.29 -2.80
N ARG A 47 -2.31 -7.98 -2.27
CA ARG A 47 -2.21 -9.40 -1.86
C ARG A 47 -3.44 -10.15 -2.37
N THR A 48 -3.24 -11.34 -2.95
CA THR A 48 -4.30 -12.17 -3.53
C THR A 48 -4.01 -13.66 -3.32
N VAL A 49 -5.01 -14.51 -3.59
CA VAL A 49 -4.86 -15.98 -3.58
C VAL A 49 -4.14 -16.44 -4.84
N ILE A 50 -3.18 -17.35 -4.68
CA ILE A 50 -2.42 -17.91 -5.80
C ILE A 50 -3.20 -19.02 -6.51
N THR A 51 -3.11 -19.06 -7.83
CA THR A 51 -3.61 -20.16 -8.68
C THR A 51 -2.50 -20.53 -9.66
N ALA A 52 -2.33 -21.83 -9.92
CA ALA A 52 -1.32 -22.30 -10.87
C ALA A 52 -1.81 -22.08 -12.31
N ASP A 53 -0.96 -21.51 -13.17
CA ASP A 53 -1.19 -21.38 -14.62
C ASP A 53 0.07 -21.83 -15.38
N PRO A 54 0.01 -22.95 -16.15
CA PRO A 54 1.16 -23.47 -16.88
C PRO A 54 1.55 -22.64 -18.11
N ASN A 55 0.71 -21.70 -18.55
CA ASN A 55 1.00 -20.87 -19.73
C ASN A 55 1.89 -19.65 -19.41
N LEU A 56 2.13 -19.36 -18.13
CA LEU A 56 2.95 -18.24 -17.69
C LEU A 56 4.43 -18.61 -17.65
N GLY A 57 5.29 -17.71 -18.12
CA GLY A 57 6.74 -17.86 -18.02
C GLY A 57 7.23 -17.77 -16.56
N ILE A 58 8.43 -18.28 -16.29
CA ILE A 58 9.04 -18.32 -14.94
C ILE A 58 9.15 -16.94 -14.28
N GLN A 59 9.31 -15.88 -15.09
CA GLN A 59 9.44 -14.49 -14.62
C GLN A 59 8.13 -13.71 -14.65
N GLN A 60 7.01 -14.36 -14.97
CA GLN A 60 5.69 -13.72 -15.09
C GLN A 60 4.81 -14.05 -13.89
N VAL A 61 3.88 -13.14 -13.61
CA VAL A 61 2.83 -13.33 -12.61
C VAL A 61 1.52 -12.77 -13.15
N GLY A 62 0.44 -13.53 -12.99
CA GLY A 62 -0.90 -13.06 -13.33
C GLY A 62 -1.36 -12.01 -12.31
N VAL A 63 -1.77 -10.83 -12.79
CA VAL A 63 -2.35 -9.79 -11.95
C VAL A 63 -3.81 -9.55 -12.36
N PRO A 64 -4.78 -9.65 -11.44
CA PRO A 64 -6.18 -9.37 -11.75
C PRO A 64 -6.39 -7.92 -12.20
N ARG A 65 -7.32 -7.71 -13.14
CA ARG A 65 -7.66 -6.36 -13.66
C ARG A 65 -8.08 -5.39 -12.56
N SER A 66 -8.83 -5.85 -11.55
CA SER A 66 -9.24 -5.04 -10.40
C SER A 66 -8.05 -4.46 -9.63
N VAL A 67 -6.98 -5.24 -9.46
CA VAL A 67 -5.75 -4.80 -8.80
C VAL A 67 -4.96 -3.87 -9.71
N ALA A 68 -4.83 -4.21 -11.00
CA ALA A 68 -4.10 -3.41 -11.97
C ALA A 68 -4.67 -2.00 -12.20
N MET A 69 -5.99 -1.84 -12.06
CA MET A 69 -6.66 -0.54 -12.13
C MET A 69 -6.39 0.34 -10.90
N ASN A 70 -6.09 -0.27 -9.75
CA ASN A 70 -5.87 0.48 -8.51
C ASN A 70 -4.41 0.87 -8.29
N LEU A 71 -3.46 0.02 -8.70
CA LEU A 71 -2.04 0.29 -8.56
C LEU A 71 -1.54 1.22 -9.66
N THR A 72 -0.98 2.38 -9.26
CA THR A 72 -0.42 3.37 -10.18
C THR A 72 1.09 3.47 -10.04
N VAL A 73 1.75 3.84 -11.14
CA VAL A 73 3.18 4.13 -11.21
C VAL A 73 3.35 5.53 -11.81
N PRO A 74 4.02 6.45 -11.10
CA PRO A 74 4.29 7.78 -11.64
C PRO A 74 5.34 7.69 -12.75
N VAL A 75 4.99 8.21 -13.93
CA VAL A 75 5.88 8.28 -15.09
C VAL A 75 6.06 9.74 -15.48
N ARG A 76 7.30 10.17 -15.64
CA ARG A 76 7.63 11.50 -16.16
C ARG A 76 7.31 11.55 -17.65
N VAL A 77 6.65 12.63 -18.07
CA VAL A 77 6.38 12.88 -19.48
C VAL A 77 7.67 13.36 -20.16
N ILE A 78 8.07 12.65 -21.20
CA ILE A 78 9.17 12.98 -22.11
C ILE A 78 8.66 12.91 -23.56
N ALA A 79 9.35 13.56 -24.50
CA ALA A 79 8.90 13.60 -25.90
C ALA A 79 8.62 12.20 -26.50
N PHE A 80 9.39 11.19 -26.09
CA PHE A 80 9.23 9.80 -26.55
C PHE A 80 7.94 9.11 -26.07
N ASN A 81 7.50 9.35 -24.84
CA ASN A 81 6.35 8.67 -24.24
C ASN A 81 5.06 9.52 -24.23
N MET A 82 5.13 10.75 -24.72
CA MET A 82 4.05 11.73 -24.67
C MET A 82 2.78 11.23 -25.35
N HIS A 83 2.89 10.62 -26.52
CA HIS A 83 1.74 10.09 -27.26
C HIS A 83 1.04 8.95 -26.50
N GLU A 84 1.81 8.00 -25.96
CA GLU A 84 1.26 6.87 -25.19
C GLU A 84 0.60 7.34 -23.88
N LEU A 85 1.22 8.30 -23.17
CA LEU A 85 0.67 8.84 -21.93
C LEU A 85 -0.59 9.68 -22.18
N SER A 86 -0.64 10.44 -23.29
CA SER A 86 -1.83 11.20 -23.69
C SER A 86 -3.03 10.28 -23.93
N GLN A 87 -2.84 9.17 -24.65
CA GLN A 87 -3.89 8.16 -24.83
C GLN A 87 -4.33 7.54 -23.50
N THR A 88 -3.38 7.24 -22.63
CA THR A 88 -3.67 6.63 -21.32
C THR A 88 -4.48 7.58 -20.42
N VAL A 89 -4.22 8.89 -20.50
CA VAL A 89 -5.02 9.92 -19.84
C VAL A 89 -6.42 10.01 -20.46
N ALA A 90 -6.53 9.96 -21.79
CA ALA A 90 -7.81 10.01 -22.50
C ALA A 90 -8.73 8.83 -22.17
N ASN A 91 -8.16 7.63 -21.96
CA ASN A 91 -8.91 6.44 -21.52
C ASN A 91 -9.49 6.58 -20.10
N GLY A 92 -8.95 7.49 -19.29
CA GLY A 92 -9.37 7.73 -17.92
C GLY A 92 -9.02 6.58 -16.95
N PRO A 93 -9.57 6.61 -15.73
CA PRO A 93 -9.25 5.64 -14.67
C PRO A 93 -10.07 4.34 -14.75
N THR A 94 -11.14 4.30 -15.54
CA THR A 94 -12.11 3.19 -15.58
C THR A 94 -11.75 2.08 -16.55
N GLN A 95 -10.91 2.37 -17.55
CA GLN A 95 -10.50 1.41 -18.57
C GLN A 95 -8.99 1.16 -18.48
N HIS A 96 -8.59 -0.12 -18.47
CA HIS A 96 -7.18 -0.49 -18.52
C HIS A 96 -6.75 -0.75 -19.97
N PRO A 97 -5.62 -0.20 -20.46
CA PRO A 97 -4.65 0.67 -19.76
C PRO A 97 -5.14 2.12 -19.61
N GLY A 98 -5.11 2.64 -18.38
CA GLY A 98 -5.64 3.96 -18.00
C GLY A 98 -4.72 4.76 -17.07
N GLY A 99 -5.07 6.02 -16.85
CA GLY A 99 -4.36 6.98 -16.00
C GLY A 99 -5.27 7.53 -14.90
N LYS A 100 -4.73 7.71 -13.69
CA LYS A 100 -5.54 8.12 -12.52
C LYS A 100 -5.28 9.55 -12.08
N HIS A 101 -4.02 9.96 -12.02
CA HIS A 101 -3.63 11.30 -11.57
C HIS A 101 -2.61 11.91 -12.52
N ILE A 102 -2.70 13.23 -12.66
CA ILE A 102 -1.72 14.06 -13.34
C ILE A 102 -1.18 15.05 -12.31
N ILE A 103 0.13 15.04 -12.12
CA ILE A 103 0.82 15.90 -11.17
C ILE A 103 1.64 16.88 -11.99
N GLN A 104 1.34 18.17 -11.83
CA GLN A 104 2.14 19.24 -12.41
C GLN A 104 3.29 19.55 -11.44
N SER A 105 4.53 19.40 -11.90
CA SER A 105 5.70 19.75 -11.10
C SER A 105 6.14 21.18 -11.42
N GLU A 106 6.00 22.08 -10.47
CA GLU A 106 6.48 23.47 -10.57
C GLU A 106 8.00 23.61 -10.28
N LEU A 107 8.62 22.58 -9.68
CA LEU A 107 9.97 22.66 -9.10
C LEU A 107 11.15 22.37 -10.06
N LEU A 108 10.90 22.18 -11.35
CA LEU A 108 11.97 21.98 -12.34
C LEU A 108 11.98 23.15 -13.32
N LEU A 109 13.17 23.65 -13.65
CA LEU A 109 13.43 24.72 -14.65
C LEU A 109 12.83 24.41 -16.05
N SER A 110 12.31 23.21 -16.25
CA SER A 110 11.36 22.86 -17.30
C SER A 110 10.05 22.38 -16.66
N HIS A 111 8.95 23.09 -16.90
CA HIS A 111 7.60 22.73 -16.46
C HIS A 111 7.25 21.30 -16.90
N GLY A 112 7.37 20.34 -15.99
CA GLY A 112 7.28 18.91 -16.30
C GLY A 112 6.01 18.29 -15.75
N TRP A 113 5.32 17.51 -16.59
CA TRP A 113 4.15 16.73 -16.19
C TRP A 113 4.56 15.33 -15.72
N ILE A 114 3.95 14.84 -14.65
CA ILE A 114 4.05 13.45 -14.18
C ILE A 114 2.66 12.83 -14.28
N VAL A 115 2.55 11.69 -14.95
CA VAL A 115 1.30 10.94 -15.08
C VAL A 115 1.40 9.65 -14.30
N GLU A 116 0.46 9.44 -13.38
CA GLU A 116 0.28 8.16 -12.69
C GLU A 116 -0.48 7.20 -13.58
N ARG A 117 0.28 6.30 -14.22
CA ARG A 117 -0.27 5.27 -15.11
C ARG A 117 -0.60 4.02 -14.31
N GLN A 118 -1.76 3.41 -14.59
CA GLN A 118 -2.08 2.06 -14.14
C GLN A 118 -1.18 1.07 -14.88
N ARG A 119 0.01 0.79 -14.33
CA ARG A 119 0.99 -0.10 -14.95
C ARG A 119 1.45 -1.14 -13.94
N CYS A 120 1.06 -2.40 -14.16
CA CYS A 120 1.68 -3.52 -13.48
C CYS A 120 2.91 -3.95 -14.27
N ARG A 121 4.08 -3.43 -13.90
CA ARG A 121 5.38 -3.95 -14.34
C ARG A 121 6.14 -4.48 -13.12
N PHE A 122 5.52 -5.42 -12.40
CA PHE A 122 6.17 -6.05 -11.25
C PHE A 122 7.08 -7.17 -11.74
N VAL A 123 8.37 -6.84 -11.91
CA VAL A 123 9.46 -7.81 -11.93
C VAL A 123 9.97 -7.94 -10.48
N GLN A 124 10.25 -9.19 -10.11
CA GLN A 124 10.39 -9.77 -8.77
C GLN A 124 11.27 -9.03 -7.74
N SER A 125 10.88 -9.15 -6.46
CA SER A 125 11.72 -9.87 -5.48
C SER A 125 10.89 -10.42 -4.32
N THR A 126 10.99 -11.75 -4.13
CA THR A 126 10.84 -12.54 -2.90
C THR A 126 9.54 -12.42 -2.08
N ALA A 127 8.79 -13.53 -2.09
CA ALA A 127 8.01 -14.12 -1.00
C ALA A 127 7.55 -13.23 0.17
N PHE A 128 6.22 -13.12 0.38
CA PHE A 128 5.48 -13.46 1.62
C PHE A 128 4.07 -12.82 1.70
N ILE A 129 3.07 -13.71 1.66
CA ILE A 129 1.86 -13.85 2.51
C ILE A 129 0.77 -12.76 2.62
N ALA A 130 -0.45 -13.29 2.44
CA ALA A 130 -1.83 -12.82 2.59
C ALA A 130 -2.25 -12.02 3.85
N GLN A 131 -3.43 -11.42 3.76
CA GLN A 131 -4.52 -11.50 4.76
C GLN A 131 -5.87 -11.23 4.05
N ASN A 132 -6.90 -11.99 4.43
CA ASN A 132 -8.25 -12.07 3.83
C ASN A 132 -8.99 -10.72 3.72
N GLU A 133 -9.76 -10.58 2.64
CA GLU A 133 -11.09 -9.95 2.70
C GLU A 133 -12.13 -10.96 2.20
N TYR A 134 -12.91 -11.51 3.13
CA TYR A 134 -14.20 -12.11 2.80
C TYR A 134 -15.14 -10.96 2.42
N HIS A 135 -15.58 -10.89 1.16
CA HIS A 135 -16.80 -10.17 0.84
C HIS A 135 -17.98 -10.92 1.45
N GLY A 136 -18.52 -10.35 2.53
CA GLY A 136 -19.76 -10.81 3.11
C GLY A 136 -20.87 -10.78 2.07
N ALA A 137 -21.52 -11.92 1.87
CA ALA A 137 -22.78 -12.02 1.15
C ALA A 137 -23.82 -11.05 1.78
N PRO A 138 -24.74 -10.49 0.98
CA PRO A 138 -25.80 -9.65 1.52
C PRO A 138 -26.65 -10.49 2.48
N ARG A 139 -26.78 -10.01 3.73
CA ARG A 139 -27.74 -10.56 4.70
C ARG A 139 -29.14 -10.34 4.11
N GLN A 140 -29.76 -11.40 3.62
CA GLN A 140 -31.20 -11.40 3.38
C GLN A 140 -31.91 -11.16 4.72
N GLY A 141 -32.94 -10.32 4.66
CA GLY A 141 -33.65 -9.80 5.83
C GLY A 141 -34.22 -10.89 6.72
N ALA A 142 -34.04 -10.70 8.03
CA ALA A 142 -34.86 -11.36 9.02
C ALA A 142 -36.20 -10.62 9.09
N VAL A 143 -37.28 -11.34 8.78
CA VAL A 143 -38.58 -11.18 9.44
C VAL A 143 -38.64 -12.26 10.51
#